data_AF-X1AKR4-F1
#
_entry.id   AF-X1AKR4-F1
#
_cell.length_a   1.000
_cell.length_b   1.000
_cell.length_c   1.000
_cell.angle_alpha   90.00
_cell.angle_beta   90.00
_cell.angle_gamma   90.00
#
_symmetry.space_group_name_H-M   'P 1'
#
loop_
_entity.id
_entity.type
_entity.pdbx_description
1 polymer ?
#
loop_
_entity_poly.entity_id
_entity_poly.type
_entity_poly.pdbx_seq_one_letter_code
_entity_poly.pdbx_strand_id
1 'polypeptide(L)'
;MVPKDKLTRINGINSLFTSVVQLVAPFVAATLMLFFSISQILWIDIITFFIALLPLVLIKIPSVNSFSEKLEHQREFSFMKEFHSGIKSIKIIPGLMTLMFYNMVINFLMIPITTLLSLFVNDTHGGGPSHYALVLFFLQSGMIVGAIFTSIKKNWTDKTKTIFFSIIIALIGALIFSLAPKGSYFIMAIGGIMIGLNLPIVNSLYQTILQTVVPLDKIGRVTSIDSSLSWMLSPIATLLSGP
;
A
#
# COMPACT_ATOMS: atom_id res chain seq x y z
N MET A 1 -12.21 10.29 14.89
CA MET A 1 -12.75 9.52 13.76
C MET A 1 -12.95 10.47 12.58
N VAL A 2 -12.53 10.07 11.38
CA VAL A 2 -12.65 10.92 10.17
C VAL A 2 -14.07 10.77 9.60
N PRO A 3 -14.74 11.88 9.22
CA PRO A 3 -16.03 11.84 8.54
C PRO A 3 -15.99 10.98 7.26
N LYS A 4 -17.05 10.22 6.96
CA LYS A 4 -17.09 9.25 5.84
C LYS A 4 -16.81 9.91 4.47
N ASP A 5 -17.21 11.16 4.31
CA ASP A 5 -16.98 12.00 3.12
C ASP A 5 -15.49 12.39 2.94
N LYS A 6 -14.70 12.36 4.01
CA LYS A 6 -13.27 12.71 3.99
C LYS A 6 -12.35 11.49 3.94
N LEU A 7 -12.87 10.27 4.11
CA LEU A 7 -12.05 9.05 4.18
C LEU A 7 -11.18 8.87 2.92
N THR A 8 -11.75 9.06 1.72
CA THR A 8 -10.96 8.94 0.47
C THR A 8 -9.82 9.95 0.42
N ARG A 9 -10.08 11.20 0.84
CA ARG A 9 -9.08 12.26 0.86
C ARG A 9 -7.97 11.96 1.87
N ILE A 10 -8.32 11.50 3.06
CA ILE A 10 -7.32 11.14 4.08
C ILE A 10 -6.51 9.92 3.66
N ASN A 11 -7.14 8.89 3.08
CA ASN A 11 -6.44 7.72 2.54
C ASN A 11 -5.52 8.10 1.36
N GLY A 12 -5.95 9.06 0.53
CA GLY A 12 -5.11 9.65 -0.52
C GLY A 12 -3.88 10.37 0.04
N ILE A 13 -4.07 11.17 1.11
CA ILE A 13 -2.97 11.88 1.78
C ILE A 13 -1.99 10.89 2.42
N ASN A 14 -2.50 9.82 3.06
CA ASN A 14 -1.64 8.75 3.58
C ASN A 14 -0.85 8.09 2.46
N SER A 15 -1.50 7.79 1.34
CA SER A 15 -0.83 7.25 0.16
C SER A 15 0.23 8.21 -0.39
N LEU A 16 -0.01 9.52 -0.34
CA LEU A 16 0.96 10.54 -0.75
C LEU A 16 2.20 10.53 0.14
N PHE A 17 2.02 10.51 1.47
CA PHE A 17 3.13 10.39 2.41
C PHE A 17 3.95 9.14 2.14
N THR A 18 3.29 7.99 1.97
CA THR A 18 3.97 6.73 1.65
C THR A 18 4.75 6.83 0.34
N SER A 19 4.16 7.34 -0.74
CA SER A 19 4.84 7.50 -2.03
C SER A 19 6.05 8.43 -1.95
N VAL A 20 5.93 9.55 -1.25
CA VAL A 20 7.05 10.49 -1.05
C VAL A 20 8.16 9.84 -0.23
N VAL A 21 7.83 9.15 0.86
CA VAL A 21 8.82 8.44 1.67
C VAL A 21 9.52 7.36 0.84
N GLN A 22 8.79 6.56 0.06
CA GLN A 22 9.39 5.53 -0.78
C GLN A 22 10.28 6.08 -1.89
N LEU A 23 10.00 7.29 -2.40
CA LEU A 23 10.87 7.95 -3.36
C LEU A 23 12.13 8.52 -2.68
N VAL A 24 11.98 9.20 -1.54
CA VAL A 24 13.05 9.97 -0.91
C VAL A 24 13.96 9.12 -0.03
N ALA A 25 13.41 8.09 0.63
CA ALA A 25 14.15 7.28 1.61
C ALA A 25 15.41 6.61 1.04
N PRO A 26 15.41 6.01 -0.17
CA PRO A 26 16.64 5.44 -0.74
C PRO A 26 17.73 6.49 -0.96
N PHE A 27 17.39 7.70 -1.40
CA PHE A 27 18.36 8.78 -1.58
C PHE A 27 18.92 9.26 -0.24
N VAL A 28 18.06 9.44 0.76
CA VAL A 28 18.48 9.82 2.12
C VAL A 28 19.37 8.73 2.72
N ALA A 29 18.99 7.46 2.58
CA ALA A 29 19.78 6.33 3.06
C ALA A 29 21.15 6.26 2.37
N ALA A 30 21.20 6.32 1.03
CA ALA A 30 22.45 6.31 0.28
C ALA A 30 23.36 7.49 0.66
N THR A 31 22.79 8.68 0.85
CA THR A 31 23.54 9.88 1.28
C THR A 31 24.09 9.72 2.69
N LEU A 32 23.27 9.27 3.64
CA LEU A 32 23.70 9.05 5.02
C LEU A 32 24.82 8.02 5.11
N MET A 33 24.76 6.95 4.31
CA MET A 33 25.80 5.92 4.27
C MET A 33 27.17 6.41 3.77
N LEU A 34 27.25 7.59 3.12
CA LEU A 34 28.53 8.21 2.75
C LEU A 34 29.25 8.84 3.93
N PHE A 35 28.51 9.26 4.96
CA PHE A 35 29.03 10.04 6.09
C PHE A 35 28.96 9.29 7.42
N PHE A 36 28.05 8.34 7.55
CA PHE A 36 27.75 7.64 8.79
C PHE A 36 27.90 6.13 8.63
N SER A 37 28.37 5.47 9.70
CA SER A 37 28.33 4.01 9.78
C SER A 37 26.89 3.53 10.05
N ILE A 38 26.61 2.25 9.75
CA ILE A 38 25.30 1.65 9.99
C ILE A 38 24.86 1.77 11.47
N SER A 39 25.81 1.68 12.41
CA SER A 39 25.54 1.84 13.84
C SER A 39 25.08 3.26 14.18
N GLN A 40 25.67 4.28 13.56
CA GLN A 40 25.24 5.67 13.75
C GLN A 40 23.87 5.94 13.14
N ILE A 41 23.56 5.34 11.99
CA ILE A 41 22.24 5.44 11.36
C ILE A 41 21.16 4.83 12.27
N LEU A 42 21.44 3.72 12.94
CA LEU A 42 20.51 3.14 13.93
C LEU A 42 20.25 4.06 15.13
N TRP A 43 21.25 4.83 15.57
CA TRP A 43 21.03 5.85 16.61
C TRP A 43 20.14 7.00 16.12
N ILE A 44 20.27 7.41 14.86
CA ILE A 44 19.36 8.40 14.24
C ILE A 44 17.92 7.88 14.28
N ASP A 45 17.69 6.61 13.94
CA ASP A 45 16.35 5.99 13.98
C ASP A 45 15.72 6.09 15.38
N ILE A 46 16.49 5.73 16.42
CA ILE A 46 16.05 5.86 17.83
C ILE A 46 15.63 7.31 18.16
N ILE A 47 16.45 8.29 17.77
CA ILE A 47 16.15 9.71 18.02
C ILE A 47 14.87 10.12 17.30
N THR A 48 14.67 9.69 16.04
CA THR A 48 13.45 10.01 15.29
C THR A 48 12.19 9.38 15.89
N PHE A 49 12.29 8.20 16.50
CA PHE A 49 11.20 7.59 17.27
C PHE A 49 10.79 8.44 18.48
N PHE A 50 11.75 9.02 19.22
CA PHE A 50 11.43 9.94 20.32
C PHE A 50 10.73 11.20 19.83
N ILE A 51 11.14 11.74 18.69
CA ILE A 51 10.48 12.89 18.06
C ILE A 51 9.03 12.54 17.68
N ALA A 52 8.79 11.34 17.14
CA ALA A 52 7.46 10.86 16.80
C ALA A 52 6.54 10.65 18.02
N LEU A 53 7.13 10.47 19.21
CA LEU A 53 6.40 10.29 20.47
C LEU A 53 5.80 11.61 20.98
N LEU A 54 6.43 12.76 20.68
CA LEU A 54 5.95 14.09 21.07
C LEU A 54 4.51 14.39 20.59
N PRO A 55 4.18 14.30 19.28
CA PRO A 55 2.81 14.55 18.84
C PRO A 55 1.83 13.52 19.39
N LEU A 56 2.26 12.28 19.63
CA LEU A 56 1.40 11.23 20.18
C LEU A 56 0.95 11.54 21.62
N VAL A 57 1.84 12.11 22.44
CA VAL A 57 1.52 12.51 23.82
C VAL A 57 0.65 13.78 23.85
N LEU A 58 0.84 14.68 22.89
CA LEU A 58 0.07 15.93 22.78
C LEU A 58 -1.34 15.72 22.22
N ILE A 59 -1.53 14.74 21.32
CA ILE A 59 -2.82 14.47 20.70
C ILE A 59 -3.69 13.63 21.65
N LYS A 60 -4.73 14.27 22.22
CA LYS A 60 -5.76 13.57 22.98
C LYS A 60 -6.65 12.77 22.03
N ILE A 61 -6.42 11.46 21.94
CA ILE A 61 -7.29 10.55 21.18
C ILE A 61 -8.61 10.41 21.96
N PRO A 62 -9.77 10.83 21.40
CA PRO A 62 -11.04 10.66 22.07
C PRO A 62 -11.32 9.17 22.28
N SER A 63 -11.60 8.79 23.53
CA SER A 63 -11.92 7.42 23.91
C SER A 63 -13.17 6.96 23.15
N VAL A 64 -13.08 5.79 22.52
CA VAL A 64 -14.26 5.10 21.97
C VAL A 64 -14.99 4.50 23.19
N ASN A 65 -15.84 5.31 23.82
CA ASN A 65 -16.50 5.00 25.10
C ASN A 65 -17.31 3.68 25.09
N SER A 66 -17.58 3.06 23.93
CA SER A 66 -18.28 1.78 23.84
C SER A 66 -17.39 0.54 24.03
N PHE A 67 -16.07 0.68 24.06
CA PHE A 67 -15.16 -0.47 24.17
C PHE A 67 -14.71 -0.74 25.62
N SER A 68 -14.60 0.32 26.43
CA SER A 68 -14.14 0.19 27.83
C SER A 68 -15.14 -0.53 28.73
N GLU A 69 -16.45 -0.37 28.48
CA GLU A 69 -17.52 -1.04 29.24
C GLU A 69 -17.62 -2.55 28.97
N LYS A 70 -17.14 -3.01 27.80
CA LYS A 70 -17.15 -4.46 27.45
C LYS A 70 -15.90 -5.21 27.93
N LEU A 71 -14.79 -4.50 28.14
CA LEU A 71 -13.54 -5.11 28.60
C LEU A 71 -13.60 -5.56 30.06
N GLU A 72 -14.48 -4.97 30.88
CA GLU A 72 -14.68 -5.39 32.28
C GLU A 72 -15.44 -6.73 32.43
N HIS A 73 -16.02 -7.30 31.36
CA HIS A 73 -16.88 -8.49 31.47
C HIS A 73 -16.45 -9.71 30.63
N GLN A 74 -15.32 -9.69 29.91
CA GLN A 74 -14.91 -10.82 29.07
C GLN A 74 -13.45 -11.24 29.31
N ARG A 75 -13.24 -12.07 30.34
CA ARG A 75 -11.95 -12.74 30.63
C ARG A 75 -11.70 -14.01 29.80
N GLU A 76 -12.53 -14.35 28.81
CA GLU A 76 -12.29 -15.47 27.90
C GLU A 76 -12.08 -14.98 26.45
N PHE A 77 -10.95 -14.33 26.19
CA PHE A 77 -10.49 -14.03 24.84
C PHE A 77 -10.02 -15.31 24.15
N SER A 78 -10.96 -16.07 23.56
CA SER A 78 -10.59 -17.17 22.67
C SER A 78 -10.28 -16.60 21.27
N PHE A 79 -8.99 -16.56 20.92
CA PHE A 79 -8.50 -16.12 19.60
C PHE A 79 -9.28 -16.78 18.45
N MET A 80 -9.59 -18.07 18.56
CA MET A 80 -10.38 -18.80 17.57
C MET A 80 -11.82 -18.27 17.46
N LYS A 81 -12.50 -17.95 18.57
CA LYS A 81 -13.85 -17.36 18.54
C LYS A 81 -13.83 -15.97 17.89
N GLU A 82 -12.81 -15.17 18.18
CA GLU A 82 -12.64 -13.84 17.57
C GLU A 82 -12.35 -13.91 16.08
N PHE A 83 -11.47 -14.81 15.67
CA PHE A 83 -11.14 -15.06 14.27
C PHE A 83 -12.37 -15.49 13.48
N HIS A 84 -13.15 -16.43 14.03
CA HIS A 84 -14.40 -16.88 13.42
C HIS A 84 -15.45 -15.75 13.31
N SER A 85 -15.51 -14.87 14.32
CA SER A 85 -16.35 -13.67 14.31
C SER A 85 -15.93 -12.68 13.22
N GLY A 86 -14.63 -12.50 13.01
CA GLY A 86 -14.07 -11.72 11.91
C GLY A 86 -14.46 -12.27 10.54
N ILE A 87 -14.25 -13.57 10.31
CA ILE A 87 -14.63 -14.26 9.06
C ILE A 87 -16.14 -14.17 8.81
N LYS A 88 -16.96 -14.40 9.84
CA LYS A 88 -18.42 -14.28 9.72
C LYS A 88 -18.83 -12.88 9.31
N SER A 89 -18.16 -11.85 9.84
CA SER A 89 -18.44 -10.46 9.50
C SER A 89 -18.05 -10.12 8.07
N ILE A 90 -16.99 -10.73 7.54
CA ILE A 90 -16.61 -10.63 6.13
C ILE A 90 -17.69 -11.26 5.23
N LYS A 91 -18.19 -12.46 5.58
CA LYS A 91 -19.19 -13.19 4.79
C LYS A 91 -20.58 -12.51 4.75
N ILE A 92 -20.94 -11.78 5.80
CA ILE A 92 -22.23 -11.06 5.86
C ILE A 92 -22.26 -9.87 4.91
N ILE A 93 -21.11 -9.27 4.64
CA ILE A 93 -21.01 -8.08 3.79
C ILE A 93 -20.93 -8.53 2.31
N PRO A 94 -21.95 -8.25 1.49
CA PRO A 94 -21.95 -8.69 0.10
C PRO A 94 -20.78 -8.05 -0.67
N GLY A 95 -20.03 -8.88 -1.40
CA GLY A 95 -18.90 -8.44 -2.24
C GLY A 95 -17.58 -8.17 -1.50
N LEU A 96 -17.55 -8.17 -0.16
CA LEU A 96 -16.31 -7.90 0.58
C LEU A 96 -15.27 -9.02 0.40
N MET A 97 -15.69 -10.29 0.44
CA MET A 97 -14.78 -11.41 0.17
C MET A 97 -14.21 -11.35 -1.26
N THR A 98 -15.03 -10.97 -2.24
CA THR A 98 -14.59 -10.79 -3.63
C THR A 98 -13.57 -9.65 -3.73
N LEU A 99 -13.80 -8.55 -3.03
CA LEU A 99 -12.89 -7.40 -2.98
C LEU A 99 -11.54 -7.77 -2.32
N MET A 100 -11.56 -8.57 -1.25
CA MET A 100 -10.35 -9.04 -0.57
C MET A 100 -9.56 -10.04 -1.44
N PHE A 101 -10.25 -11.00 -2.06
CA PHE A 101 -9.62 -11.92 -3.02
C PHE A 101 -8.98 -11.17 -4.19
N TYR A 102 -9.67 -10.15 -4.68
CA TYR A 102 -9.15 -9.28 -5.73
C TYR A 102 -7.88 -8.53 -5.28
N ASN A 103 -7.86 -7.96 -4.07
CA ASN A 103 -6.68 -7.33 -3.50
C ASN A 103 -5.50 -8.31 -3.38
N MET A 104 -5.78 -9.55 -2.98
CA MET A 104 -4.77 -10.62 -2.90
C MET A 104 -4.15 -10.94 -4.28
N VAL A 105 -4.97 -11.01 -5.34
CA VAL A 105 -4.48 -11.24 -6.71
C VAL A 105 -3.62 -10.08 -7.21
N ILE A 106 -4.02 -8.83 -6.94
CA ILE A 106 -3.21 -7.65 -7.34
C ILE A 106 -1.85 -7.68 -6.64
N ASN A 107 -1.82 -7.94 -5.33
CA ASN A 107 -0.55 -8.03 -4.60
C ASN A 107 0.34 -9.15 -5.17
N PHE A 108 -0.23 -10.32 -5.46
CA PHE A 108 0.48 -11.42 -6.10
C PHE A 108 1.12 -11.02 -7.44
N LEU A 109 0.39 -10.29 -8.29
CA LEU A 109 0.88 -9.84 -9.60
C LEU A 109 1.93 -8.72 -9.49
N MET A 110 1.87 -7.89 -8.44
CA MET A 110 2.77 -6.75 -8.25
C MET A 110 4.13 -7.14 -7.64
N ILE A 111 4.19 -8.22 -6.87
CA ILE A 111 5.42 -8.66 -6.19
C ILE A 111 6.59 -8.88 -7.16
N PRO A 112 6.44 -9.65 -8.26
CA PRO A 112 7.52 -9.88 -9.22
C PRO A 112 8.08 -8.57 -9.79
N ILE A 113 7.21 -7.57 -10.03
CA ILE A 113 7.63 -6.26 -10.54
C ILE A 113 8.57 -5.59 -9.55
N THR A 114 8.30 -5.67 -8.24
CA THR A 114 9.14 -5.03 -7.21
C THR A 114 10.42 -5.80 -6.88
N THR A 115 10.39 -7.13 -6.91
CA THR A 115 11.53 -7.98 -6.55
C THR A 115 12.52 -8.15 -7.69
N LEU A 116 12.02 -8.28 -8.92
CA LEU A 116 12.84 -8.53 -10.11
C LEU A 116 13.19 -7.26 -10.88
N LEU A 117 12.72 -6.07 -10.47
CA LEU A 117 12.95 -4.83 -11.22
C LEU A 117 14.43 -4.62 -11.55
N SER A 118 15.30 -4.84 -10.56
CA SER A 118 16.74 -4.69 -10.73
C SER A 118 17.31 -5.70 -11.72
N LEU A 119 16.86 -6.96 -11.66
CA LEU A 119 17.29 -8.04 -12.56
C LEU A 119 16.79 -7.79 -13.99
N PHE A 120 15.54 -7.33 -14.13
CA PHE A 120 14.92 -7.04 -15.42
C PHE A 120 15.63 -5.88 -16.14
N VAL A 121 16.03 -4.85 -15.40
CA VAL A 121 16.80 -3.73 -15.96
C VAL A 121 18.22 -4.16 -16.31
N ASN A 122 18.90 -4.90 -15.45
CA ASN A 122 20.29 -5.30 -15.68
C ASN A 122 20.41 -6.42 -16.73
N ASP A 123 19.80 -7.57 -16.48
CA ASP A 123 20.04 -8.80 -17.24
C ASP A 123 19.25 -8.84 -18.55
N THR A 124 18.02 -8.31 -18.58
CA THR A 124 17.17 -8.35 -19.79
C THR A 124 17.44 -7.16 -20.72
N HIS A 125 17.69 -5.98 -20.15
CA HIS A 125 17.86 -4.73 -20.91
C HIS A 125 19.33 -4.29 -21.04
N GLY A 126 20.27 -4.95 -20.37
CA GLY A 126 21.70 -4.57 -20.36
C GLY A 126 21.95 -3.25 -19.63
N GLY A 127 21.05 -2.88 -18.72
CA GLY A 127 21.06 -1.60 -18.02
C GLY A 127 22.00 -1.58 -16.82
N GLY A 128 22.23 -0.38 -16.30
CA GLY A 128 23.02 -0.14 -15.10
C GLY A 128 22.20 0.49 -13.97
N PRO A 129 22.85 0.81 -12.83
CA PRO A 129 22.19 1.45 -11.69
C PRO A 129 21.45 2.75 -12.04
N SER A 130 21.98 3.54 -12.98
CA SER A 130 21.36 4.77 -13.47
C SER A 130 20.03 4.53 -14.20
N HIS A 131 19.95 3.47 -15.01
CA HIS A 131 18.74 3.09 -15.74
C HIS A 131 17.67 2.54 -14.79
N TYR A 132 18.09 1.76 -13.80
CA TYR A 132 17.21 1.28 -12.74
C TYR A 132 16.63 2.45 -11.95
N ALA A 133 17.47 3.40 -11.53
CA ALA A 133 17.05 4.60 -10.82
C ALA A 133 16.08 5.45 -11.66
N LEU A 134 16.31 5.57 -12.97
CA LEU A 134 15.40 6.28 -13.88
C LEU A 134 14.02 5.62 -13.92
N VAL A 135 13.95 4.31 -14.15
CA VAL A 135 12.68 3.58 -14.21
C VAL A 135 11.94 3.66 -12.89
N LEU A 136 12.66 3.50 -11.77
CA LEU A 136 12.10 3.63 -10.43
C LEU A 136 11.57 5.05 -10.19
N PHE A 137 12.31 6.08 -10.57
CA PHE A 137 11.88 7.47 -10.45
C PHE A 137 10.55 7.72 -11.17
N PHE A 138 10.40 7.22 -12.40
CA PHE A 138 9.16 7.37 -13.15
C PHE A 138 7.98 6.63 -12.50
N LEU A 139 8.18 5.40 -12.04
CA LEU A 139 7.16 4.64 -11.30
C LEU A 139 6.71 5.40 -10.05
N GLN A 140 7.66 5.86 -9.23
CA GLN A 140 7.37 6.58 -7.99
C GLN A 140 6.75 7.96 -8.23
N SER A 141 7.16 8.66 -9.30
CA SER A 141 6.53 9.91 -9.72
C SER A 141 5.06 9.70 -10.08
N GLY A 142 4.74 8.60 -10.77
CA GLY A 142 3.36 8.17 -11.03
C GLY A 142 2.59 7.98 -9.72
N MET A 143 3.18 7.29 -8.74
CA MET A 143 2.56 7.08 -7.42
C MET A 143 2.28 8.38 -6.66
N ILE A 144 3.17 9.38 -6.77
CA ILE A 144 2.92 10.70 -6.17
C ILE A 144 1.74 11.39 -6.87
N VAL A 145 1.75 11.43 -8.21
CA VAL A 145 0.67 12.06 -9.00
C VAL A 145 -0.68 11.39 -8.74
N GLY A 146 -0.71 10.05 -8.71
CA GLY A 146 -1.91 9.27 -8.39
C GLY A 146 -2.44 9.55 -6.99
N ALA A 147 -1.55 9.64 -6.00
CA ALA A 147 -1.94 9.95 -4.62
C ALA A 147 -2.45 11.39 -4.47
N ILE A 148 -1.83 12.36 -5.13
CA ILE A 148 -2.32 13.76 -5.18
C ILE A 148 -3.70 13.81 -5.81
N PHE A 149 -3.89 13.14 -6.96
CA PHE A 149 -5.17 13.08 -7.64
C PHE A 149 -6.27 12.53 -6.72
N THR A 150 -6.00 11.46 -5.98
CA THR A 150 -6.95 10.89 -5.03
C THR A 150 -7.23 11.77 -3.82
N SER A 151 -6.23 12.52 -3.38
CA SER A 151 -6.36 13.46 -2.27
C SER A 151 -7.23 14.68 -2.61
N ILE A 152 -7.12 15.19 -3.85
CA ILE A 152 -7.85 16.38 -4.29
C ILE A 152 -9.28 16.04 -4.71
N LYS A 153 -9.49 14.86 -5.31
CA LYS A 153 -10.81 14.46 -5.82
C LYS A 153 -11.78 14.17 -4.69
N LYS A 154 -12.73 15.09 -4.48
CA LYS A 154 -13.72 15.05 -3.40
C LYS A 154 -14.77 13.95 -3.59
N ASN A 155 -15.34 13.83 -4.78
CA ASN A 155 -16.44 12.91 -5.05
C ASN A 155 -16.02 11.80 -6.04
N TRP A 156 -16.23 10.56 -5.62
CA TRP A 156 -16.08 9.38 -6.45
C TRP A 156 -17.47 8.79 -6.64
N THR A 157 -17.96 8.81 -7.88
CA THR A 157 -19.30 8.32 -8.23
C THR A 157 -19.45 6.84 -7.91
N ASP A 158 -18.58 6.01 -8.48
CA ASP A 158 -18.56 4.57 -8.29
C ASP A 158 -17.12 4.10 -8.00
N LYS A 159 -16.85 3.90 -6.71
CA LYS A 159 -15.51 3.52 -6.22
C LYS A 159 -15.08 2.17 -6.80
N THR A 160 -15.99 1.21 -6.88
CA THR A 160 -15.72 -0.15 -7.39
C THR A 160 -15.41 -0.12 -8.87
N LYS A 161 -16.21 0.59 -9.69
CA LYS A 161 -15.89 0.74 -11.13
C LYS A 161 -14.57 1.44 -11.35
N THR A 162 -14.29 2.49 -10.57
CA THR A 162 -13.02 3.20 -10.68
C THR A 162 -11.84 2.27 -10.38
N ILE A 163 -11.91 1.50 -9.29
CA ILE A 163 -10.88 0.49 -8.96
C ILE A 163 -10.66 -0.45 -10.14
N PHE A 164 -11.74 -0.98 -10.73
CA PHE A 164 -11.65 -1.89 -11.87
C PHE A 164 -10.97 -1.25 -13.09
N PHE A 165 -11.37 -0.04 -13.49
CA PHE A 165 -10.74 0.69 -14.59
C PHE A 165 -9.27 1.02 -14.31
N SER A 166 -8.95 1.50 -13.10
CA SER A 166 -7.58 1.81 -12.70
C SER A 166 -6.67 0.58 -12.79
N ILE A 167 -7.19 -0.60 -12.48
CA ILE A 167 -6.41 -1.84 -12.55
C ILE A 167 -6.23 -2.31 -13.97
N ILE A 168 -7.23 -2.19 -14.83
CA ILE A 168 -7.05 -2.44 -16.27
C ILE A 168 -5.94 -1.54 -16.82
N ILE A 169 -5.95 -0.25 -16.48
CA ILE A 169 -4.91 0.69 -16.91
C ILE A 169 -3.54 0.30 -16.33
N ALA A 170 -3.47 -0.12 -15.06
CA ALA A 170 -2.24 -0.60 -14.43
C ALA A 170 -1.70 -1.87 -15.11
N LEU A 171 -2.57 -2.82 -15.47
CA LEU A 171 -2.20 -4.04 -16.18
C LEU A 171 -1.74 -3.77 -17.61
N ILE A 172 -2.38 -2.83 -18.32
CA ILE A 172 -1.89 -2.34 -19.62
C ILE A 172 -0.50 -1.71 -19.44
N GLY A 173 -0.31 -0.91 -18.38
CA GLY A 173 0.99 -0.37 -18.01
C GLY A 173 2.04 -1.46 -17.75
N ALA A 174 1.67 -2.52 -17.04
CA ALA A 174 2.53 -3.67 -16.78
C ALA A 174 2.88 -4.45 -18.06
N LEU A 175 1.95 -4.56 -19.01
CA LEU A 175 2.21 -5.16 -20.32
C LEU A 175 3.19 -4.30 -21.14
N ILE A 176 2.99 -2.98 -21.18
CA ILE A 176 3.92 -2.04 -21.85
C ILE A 176 5.31 -2.11 -21.19
N PHE A 177 5.34 -2.17 -19.86
CA PHE A 177 6.57 -2.31 -19.09
C PHE A 177 7.32 -3.61 -19.43
N SER A 178 6.61 -4.73 -19.46
CA SER A 178 7.20 -6.07 -19.65
C SER A 178 7.58 -6.36 -21.10
N LEU A 179 6.84 -5.80 -22.07
CA LEU A 179 7.07 -5.97 -23.50
C LEU A 179 8.00 -4.89 -24.08
N ALA A 180 8.62 -4.08 -23.24
CA ALA A 180 9.54 -3.05 -23.68
C ALA A 180 10.73 -3.70 -24.45
N PRO A 181 11.07 -3.19 -25.66
CA PRO A 181 12.26 -3.65 -26.38
C PRO A 181 13.52 -3.42 -25.55
N LYS A 182 14.51 -4.31 -25.71
CA LYS A 182 15.80 -4.20 -25.04
C LYS A 182 16.41 -2.81 -25.26
N GLY A 183 16.87 -2.17 -24.18
CA GLY A 183 17.41 -0.81 -24.19
C GLY A 183 16.38 0.33 -24.25
N SER A 184 15.08 0.05 -24.38
CA SER A 184 14.04 1.08 -24.46
C SER A 184 13.47 1.47 -23.09
N TYR A 185 14.30 2.14 -22.28
CA TYR A 185 13.93 2.58 -20.92
C TYR A 185 12.79 3.61 -20.90
N PHE A 186 12.59 4.37 -21.98
CA PHE A 186 11.47 5.30 -22.10
C PHE A 186 10.12 4.59 -22.17
N ILE A 187 10.03 3.46 -22.90
CA ILE A 187 8.80 2.66 -22.98
C ILE A 187 8.52 2.02 -21.62
N MET A 188 9.55 1.50 -20.95
CA MET A 188 9.44 1.02 -19.57
C MET A 188 8.95 2.12 -18.62
N ALA A 189 9.47 3.33 -18.74
CA ALA A 189 9.06 4.47 -17.92
C ALA A 189 7.58 4.81 -18.11
N ILE A 190 7.07 4.80 -19.34
CA ILE A 190 5.63 5.03 -19.62
C ILE A 190 4.77 3.97 -18.92
N GLY A 191 5.12 2.69 -19.07
CA GLY A 191 4.44 1.60 -18.37
C GLY A 191 4.50 1.75 -16.84
N GLY A 192 5.68 2.11 -16.32
CA GLY A 192 5.90 2.37 -14.89
C GLY A 192 5.04 3.51 -14.34
N ILE A 193 4.89 4.61 -15.07
CA ILE A 193 4.01 5.73 -14.69
C ILE A 193 2.55 5.27 -14.65
N MET A 194 2.09 4.48 -15.63
CA MET A 194 0.72 3.98 -15.66
C MET A 194 0.40 3.09 -14.47
N ILE A 195 1.34 2.20 -14.11
CA ILE A 195 1.24 1.38 -12.90
C ILE A 195 1.22 2.29 -11.66
N GLY A 196 2.23 3.15 -11.54
CA GLY A 196 2.43 4.02 -10.39
C GLY A 196 1.24 4.93 -10.14
N LEU A 197 0.66 5.54 -11.17
CA LEU A 197 -0.50 6.43 -11.04
C LEU A 197 -1.73 5.72 -10.48
N ASN A 198 -1.96 4.47 -10.88
CA ASN A 198 -3.19 3.77 -10.54
C ASN A 198 -3.13 3.05 -9.19
N LEU A 199 -1.94 2.65 -8.70
CA LEU A 199 -1.79 1.96 -7.42
C LEU A 199 -2.36 2.76 -6.22
N PRO A 200 -1.99 4.04 -6.00
CA PRO A 200 -2.54 4.85 -4.91
C PRO A 200 -4.06 5.05 -5.03
N ILE A 201 -4.57 5.18 -6.25
CA ILE A 201 -6.01 5.35 -6.51
C ILE A 201 -6.76 4.11 -6.01
N VAL A 202 -6.31 2.93 -6.44
CA VAL A 202 -6.86 1.64 -6.04
C VAL A 202 -6.80 1.47 -4.53
N ASN A 203 -5.62 1.65 -3.94
CA ASN A 203 -5.39 1.38 -2.52
C ASN A 203 -6.22 2.32 -1.64
N SER A 204 -6.26 3.61 -1.98
CA SER A 204 -7.05 4.61 -1.25
C SER A 204 -8.55 4.35 -1.32
N LEU A 205 -9.06 3.97 -2.50
CA LEU A 205 -10.48 3.64 -2.67
C LEU A 205 -10.84 2.33 -1.98
N TYR A 206 -9.99 1.32 -2.07
CA TYR A 206 -10.13 0.04 -1.38
C TYR A 206 -10.24 0.22 0.14
N GLN A 207 -9.27 0.92 0.74
CA GLN A 207 -9.28 1.25 2.17
C GLN A 207 -10.52 2.03 2.57
N THR A 208 -10.96 2.95 1.71
CA THR A 208 -12.20 3.71 1.96
C THR A 208 -13.44 2.82 1.93
N ILE A 209 -13.54 1.87 1.00
CA ILE A 209 -14.66 0.92 0.93
C ILE A 209 -14.69 0.08 2.21
N LEU A 210 -13.54 -0.48 2.61
CA LEU A 210 -13.40 -1.22 3.86
C LEU A 210 -13.87 -0.40 5.07
N GLN A 211 -13.39 0.83 5.21
CA GLN A 211 -13.76 1.74 6.31
C GLN A 211 -15.23 2.20 6.27
N THR A 212 -15.87 2.16 5.10
CA THR A 212 -17.27 2.62 4.94
C THR A 212 -18.28 1.51 5.20
N VAL A 213 -17.97 0.29 4.74
CA VAL A 213 -18.89 -0.85 4.75
C VAL A 213 -18.73 -1.69 6.03
N VAL A 214 -17.53 -1.75 6.61
CA VAL A 214 -17.27 -2.52 7.82
C VAL A 214 -17.68 -1.72 9.07
N PRO A 215 -18.45 -2.32 10.00
CA PRO A 215 -18.77 -1.69 11.29
C PRO A 215 -17.53 -1.34 12.10
N LEU A 216 -17.57 -0.20 12.81
CA LEU A 216 -16.43 0.33 13.59
C LEU A 216 -15.94 -0.64 14.68
N ASP A 217 -16.83 -1.45 15.26
CA ASP A 217 -16.51 -2.46 16.27
C ASP A 217 -15.76 -3.67 15.71
N LYS A 218 -15.75 -3.84 14.38
CA LYS A 218 -15.14 -4.99 13.69
C LYS A 218 -14.03 -4.62 12.73
N ILE A 219 -13.82 -3.33 12.48
CA ILE A 219 -12.85 -2.85 11.49
C ILE A 219 -11.43 -3.35 11.75
N GLY A 220 -10.99 -3.37 13.01
CA GLY A 220 -9.68 -3.90 13.39
C GLY A 220 -9.53 -5.39 13.05
N ARG A 221 -10.57 -6.20 13.35
CA ARG A 221 -10.54 -7.64 13.05
C ARG A 221 -10.56 -7.92 11.54
N VAL A 222 -11.39 -7.21 10.79
CA VAL A 222 -11.50 -7.37 9.33
C VAL A 222 -10.22 -6.92 8.64
N THR A 223 -9.63 -5.78 9.03
CA THR A 223 -8.37 -5.28 8.46
C THR A 223 -7.18 -6.19 8.77
N SER A 224 -7.14 -6.85 9.94
CA SER A 224 -6.12 -7.86 10.24
C SER A 224 -6.25 -9.11 9.36
N ILE A 225 -7.48 -9.61 9.15
CA ILE A 225 -7.72 -10.75 8.25
C ILE A 225 -7.38 -10.36 6.80
N ASP A 226 -7.77 -9.15 6.38
CA ASP A 226 -7.46 -8.61 5.06
C ASP A 226 -5.95 -8.51 4.82
N SER A 227 -5.21 -7.95 5.76
CA SER A 227 -3.75 -7.86 5.68
C SER A 227 -3.14 -9.25 5.58
N SER A 228 -3.58 -10.20 6.43
CA SER A 228 -3.07 -11.57 6.41
C SER A 228 -3.33 -12.25 5.06
N LEU A 229 -4.54 -12.12 4.52
CA LEU A 229 -4.93 -12.73 3.26
C LEU A 229 -4.18 -12.09 2.07
N SER A 230 -4.04 -10.77 2.07
CA SER A 230 -3.40 -10.01 1.00
C SER A 230 -1.92 -10.37 0.82
N TRP A 231 -1.23 -10.66 1.93
CA TRP A 231 0.19 -11.06 1.92
C TRP A 231 0.40 -12.58 1.93
N MET A 232 -0.65 -13.39 2.02
CA MET A 232 -0.56 -14.85 2.09
C MET A 232 0.09 -15.45 0.85
N LEU A 233 -0.17 -14.87 -0.33
CA LEU A 233 0.40 -15.34 -1.60
C LEU A 233 1.80 -14.80 -1.87
N SER A 234 2.33 -13.91 -1.04
CA SER A 234 3.62 -13.26 -1.29
C SER A 234 4.82 -14.22 -1.35
N PRO A 235 4.94 -15.23 -0.47
CA PRO A 235 6.00 -16.23 -0.57
C PRO A 235 5.92 -17.02 -1.87
N ILE A 236 4.72 -17.39 -2.30
CA ILE A 236 4.47 -18.14 -3.53
C ILE A 236 4.81 -17.27 -4.76
N ALA A 237 4.39 -16.01 -4.76
CA ALA A 237 4.73 -15.05 -5.81
C ALA A 237 6.25 -14.91 -5.96
N THR A 238 6.95 -14.77 -4.83
CA THR A 238 8.41 -14.62 -4.83
C THR A 238 9.09 -15.88 -5.34
N LEU A 239 8.65 -17.06 -4.89
CA LEU A 239 9.18 -18.35 -5.34
C LEU A 239 8.99 -18.58 -6.85
N LEU A 240 7.80 -18.23 -7.39
CA LEU A 240 7.51 -18.34 -8.82
C LEU A 240 8.20 -17.26 -9.66
N SER A 241 8.57 -16.14 -9.04
CA SER A 241 9.27 -15.04 -9.70
C SER A 241 10.78 -15.26 -9.78
N GLY A 242 11.34 -16.07 -8.89
CA GLY A 242 12.77 -16.39 -8.92
C GLY A 242 13.16 -17.22 -10.15
N PRO A 243 14.42 -17.16 -10.58
CA PRO A 243 14.96 -18.08 -11.58
C PRO A 243 14.99 -19.54 -11.10
#